data_AF-A0A4Q6BTU9-F1
#
_entry.id   AF-A0A4Q6BTU9-F1
#
_cell.length_a   1.000
_cell.length_b   1.000
_cell.length_c   1.000
_cell.angle_alpha   90.00
_cell.angle_beta   90.00
_cell.angle_gamma   90.00
#
_symmetry.space_group_name_H-M   'P 1'
#
loop_
_entity.id
_entity.type
_entity.pdbx_description
1 polymer ?
#
loop_
_entity_poly.entity_id
_entity_poly.type
_entity_poly.pdbx_seq_one_letter_code
_entity_poly.pdbx_strand_id
1 'polypeptide(L)'
;MHTAATISSRYLEDDARALEFYGKVLESDATNVKAAEEAAELYKKVGNYDASERMLQTVLDLAKDAGDRDRMVVVLDELADLYRRFLKEPELAIDALEAAQAFDPEGKDRSEMLAELYASDPAQYLEKAVRSQAQLLQNNPYRVESYKLLRKLYTDTKHADPAWCLCQALATLNLAEPDEERFYTRYRSKTAAPAQAVLDDSDWDHLLHPDADPVLTKLFALLEPVIRKSRTQPIEQLGFDQRYAIDTSQHPYPVSQTLYYAQGVLGLGQVKVFQQLADAPATQAAQFVGFVHASEPAIVIGRTAFETPLEAQALTFILGRHLSYYRAGHYVRHLVPSGTGLKAWLFAGIKLCVPNFPVAADLQGPVAEATQHLVANLTPNDKDNLASIVSRLLREAPALDLKKWVAGIDFSADRTGFLLAHDLDTSASVIRDNPLGEAGLPTKERMKELVLFGVSESYFALRKSLSVAIDS
;
A
#
# COMPACT_ATOMS: atom_id res chain seq x y z
N MET A 1 -18.10 16.40 53.61
CA MET A 1 -19.16 15.52 53.09
C MET A 1 -18.61 14.44 52.16
N HIS A 2 -17.66 14.74 51.26
CA HIS A 2 -16.96 13.73 50.45
C HIS A 2 -16.41 12.56 51.28
N THR A 3 -15.70 12.81 52.38
CA THR A 3 -15.19 11.75 53.28
C THR A 3 -16.30 10.90 53.90
N ALA A 4 -17.50 11.48 54.14
CA ALA A 4 -18.64 10.72 54.66
C ALA A 4 -19.25 9.81 53.58
N ALA A 5 -19.31 10.27 52.32
CA ALA A 5 -19.73 9.46 51.18
C ALA A 5 -18.78 8.27 50.94
N THR A 6 -17.47 8.54 50.94
CA THR A 6 -16.43 7.49 50.78
C THR A 6 -16.48 6.50 51.95
N ILE A 7 -16.74 6.96 53.18
CA ILE A 7 -16.87 6.07 54.35
C ILE A 7 -18.16 5.24 54.28
N SER A 8 -19.30 5.84 53.90
CA SER A 8 -20.57 5.10 53.77
C SER A 8 -20.54 4.05 52.66
N SER A 9 -19.89 4.35 51.53
CA SER A 9 -19.71 3.38 50.45
C SER A 9 -18.74 2.26 50.82
N ARG A 10 -17.55 2.59 51.36
CA ARG A 10 -16.50 1.57 51.63
C ARG A 10 -16.67 0.79 52.93
N TYR A 11 -17.33 1.35 53.94
CA TYR A 11 -17.37 0.75 55.29
C TYR A 11 -18.78 0.41 55.77
N LEU A 12 -19.85 0.90 55.13
CA LEU A 12 -21.23 0.63 55.55
C LEU A 12 -22.08 -0.11 54.52
N GLU A 13 -21.53 -0.39 53.32
CA GLU A 13 -22.22 -1.05 52.18
C GLU A 13 -23.60 -0.43 51.84
N ASP A 14 -23.84 0.82 52.23
CA ASP A 14 -25.09 1.51 51.98
C ASP A 14 -24.96 2.41 50.73
N ASP A 15 -25.07 1.76 49.58
CA ASP A 15 -24.91 2.37 48.27
C ASP A 15 -25.92 3.51 48.04
N ALA A 16 -27.13 3.42 48.60
CA ALA A 16 -28.16 4.45 48.47
C ALA A 16 -27.81 5.74 49.23
N ARG A 17 -27.36 5.62 50.49
CA ARG A 17 -26.91 6.78 51.29
C ARG A 17 -25.63 7.40 50.72
N ALA A 18 -24.72 6.59 50.19
CA ALA A 18 -23.52 7.09 49.54
C ALA A 18 -23.85 7.95 48.30
N LEU A 19 -24.79 7.51 47.45
CA LEU A 19 -25.28 8.31 46.30
C LEU A 19 -25.93 9.63 46.74
N GLU A 20 -26.71 9.64 47.84
CA GLU A 20 -27.28 10.88 48.38
C GLU A 20 -26.19 11.86 48.84
N PHE A 21 -25.11 11.36 49.46
CA PHE A 21 -23.99 12.19 49.88
C PHE A 21 -23.18 12.72 48.69
N TYR A 22 -22.95 11.91 47.64
CA TYR A 22 -22.29 12.40 46.42
C TYR A 22 -23.15 13.45 45.70
N GLY A 23 -24.48 13.27 45.63
CA GLY A 23 -25.41 14.26 45.10
C GLY A 23 -25.28 15.62 45.82
N LYS A 24 -25.29 15.63 47.16
CA LYS A 24 -25.10 16.86 47.95
C LYS A 24 -23.74 17.51 47.75
N VAL A 25 -22.69 16.72 47.48
CA VAL A 25 -21.37 17.25 47.17
C VAL A 25 -21.38 17.95 45.81
N LEU A 26 -21.97 17.32 44.79
CA LEU A 26 -22.05 17.87 43.44
C LEU A 26 -23.01 19.08 43.34
N GLU A 27 -24.06 19.13 44.16
CA GLU A 27 -24.91 20.32 44.31
C GLU A 27 -24.14 21.53 44.88
N SER A 28 -23.18 21.29 45.79
CA SER A 28 -22.37 22.34 46.40
C SER A 28 -21.15 22.73 45.55
N ASP A 29 -20.59 21.77 44.82
CA ASP A 29 -19.40 21.94 43.97
C ASP A 29 -19.51 21.00 42.76
N ALA A 30 -20.07 21.53 41.67
CA ALA A 30 -20.24 20.81 40.42
C ALA A 30 -18.91 20.49 39.72
N THR A 31 -17.79 21.09 40.15
CA THR A 31 -16.46 20.85 39.58
C THR A 31 -15.68 19.74 40.30
N ASN A 32 -16.30 19.09 41.28
CA ASN A 32 -15.67 18.03 42.05
C ASN A 32 -15.58 16.72 41.25
N VAL A 33 -14.54 16.61 40.43
CA VAL A 33 -14.28 15.46 39.55
C VAL A 33 -14.29 14.12 40.30
N LYS A 34 -13.65 14.05 41.47
CA LYS A 34 -13.57 12.81 42.27
C LYS A 34 -14.94 12.34 42.74
N ALA A 35 -15.79 13.28 43.18
CA ALA A 35 -17.15 12.94 43.60
C ALA A 35 -17.99 12.43 42.42
N ALA A 36 -17.80 12.97 41.21
CA ALA A 36 -18.48 12.51 40.01
C ALA A 36 -17.98 11.13 39.53
N GLU A 37 -16.66 10.87 39.57
CA GLU A 37 -16.07 9.55 39.29
C GLU A 37 -16.57 8.48 40.27
N GLU A 38 -16.52 8.76 41.59
CA GLU A 38 -16.99 7.83 42.61
C GLU A 38 -18.51 7.60 42.53
N ALA A 39 -19.29 8.61 42.14
CA ALA A 39 -20.74 8.48 41.90
C ALA A 39 -21.04 7.62 40.66
N ALA A 40 -20.30 7.79 39.56
CA ALA A 40 -20.47 7.01 38.34
C ALA A 40 -20.31 5.50 38.60
N GLU A 41 -19.20 5.11 39.23
CA GLU A 41 -18.94 3.70 39.57
C GLU A 41 -20.00 3.12 40.52
N LEU A 42 -20.51 3.92 41.46
CA LEU A 42 -21.56 3.48 42.36
C LEU A 42 -22.92 3.32 41.64
N TYR A 43 -23.27 4.23 40.73
CA TYR A 43 -24.47 4.10 39.89
C TYR A 43 -24.40 2.85 39.01
N LYS A 44 -23.24 2.57 38.41
CA LYS A 44 -22.99 1.35 37.63
C LYS A 44 -23.14 0.08 38.47
N LYS A 45 -22.63 0.06 39.72
CA LYS A 45 -22.77 -1.07 40.66
C LYS A 45 -24.23 -1.35 41.02
N VAL A 46 -25.04 -0.32 41.23
CA VAL A 46 -26.47 -0.43 41.56
C VAL A 46 -27.33 -0.73 40.33
N GLY A 47 -26.74 -0.70 39.12
CA GLY A 47 -27.42 -1.00 37.86
C GLY A 47 -28.18 0.18 37.26
N ASN A 48 -27.93 1.41 37.74
CA ASN A 48 -28.48 2.64 37.16
C ASN A 48 -27.51 3.22 36.14
N TYR A 49 -27.50 2.64 34.94
CA TYR A 49 -26.52 2.96 33.90
C TYR A 49 -26.72 4.37 33.31
N ASP A 50 -27.95 4.86 33.16
CA ASP A 50 -28.23 6.22 32.69
C ASP A 50 -27.65 7.29 33.63
N ALA A 51 -27.73 7.07 34.94
CA ALA A 51 -27.15 7.98 35.92
C ALA A 51 -25.61 7.92 35.90
N SER A 52 -25.05 6.71 35.72
CA SER A 52 -23.60 6.53 35.53
C SER A 52 -23.11 7.29 34.30
N GLU A 53 -23.82 7.20 33.18
CA GLU A 53 -23.49 7.89 31.93
C GLU A 53 -23.44 9.42 32.14
N ARG A 54 -24.46 10.01 32.77
CA ARG A 54 -24.51 11.45 33.05
C ARG A 54 -23.34 11.92 33.93
N MET A 55 -22.96 11.11 34.91
CA MET A 55 -21.81 11.43 35.76
C MET A 55 -20.51 11.37 34.95
N LEU A 56 -20.31 10.34 34.13
CA LEU A 56 -19.14 10.24 33.25
C LEU A 56 -19.08 11.38 32.22
N GLN A 57 -20.21 11.79 31.62
CA GLN A 57 -20.26 12.96 30.73
C GLN A 57 -19.84 14.24 31.45
N THR A 58 -20.27 14.42 32.71
CA THR A 58 -19.84 15.56 33.54
C THR A 58 -18.33 15.52 33.78
N VAL A 59 -17.77 14.35 34.11
CA VAL A 59 -16.32 14.17 34.27
C VAL A 59 -15.57 14.50 32.96
N LEU A 60 -16.10 14.06 31.81
CA LEU A 60 -15.52 14.33 30.50
C LEU A 60 -15.49 15.83 30.18
N ASP A 61 -16.56 16.56 30.46
CA ASP A 61 -16.62 17.99 30.22
C ASP A 61 -15.68 18.78 31.14
N LEU A 62 -15.59 18.40 32.42
CA LEU A 62 -14.60 18.96 33.35
C LEU A 62 -13.17 18.67 32.90
N ALA A 63 -12.89 17.48 32.34
CA ALA A 63 -11.58 17.13 31.80
C ALA A 63 -11.23 17.96 30.55
N LYS A 64 -12.21 18.22 29.66
CA LYS A 64 -12.04 19.13 28.51
C LYS A 64 -11.70 20.54 28.96
N ASP A 65 -12.44 21.08 29.93
CA ASP A 65 -12.23 22.43 30.46
C ASP A 65 -10.85 22.57 31.12
N ALA A 66 -10.38 21.50 31.78
CA ALA A 66 -9.05 21.44 32.37
C ALA A 66 -7.91 21.15 31.36
N GLY A 67 -8.24 20.74 30.13
CA GLY A 67 -7.26 20.27 29.13
C GLY A 67 -6.55 18.97 29.50
N ASP A 68 -7.15 18.16 30.39
CA ASP A 68 -6.58 16.91 30.90
C ASP A 68 -6.85 15.75 29.94
N ARG A 69 -5.99 15.60 28.94
CA ARG A 69 -6.14 14.59 27.88
C ARG A 69 -6.14 13.16 28.41
N ASP A 70 -5.31 12.85 29.41
CA ASP A 70 -5.21 11.50 29.95
C ASP A 70 -6.53 11.10 30.61
N ARG A 71 -7.13 12.00 31.39
CA ARG A 71 -8.46 11.75 31.97
C ARG A 71 -9.54 11.65 30.89
N MET A 72 -9.50 12.47 29.84
CA MET A 72 -10.45 12.37 28.73
C MET A 72 -10.44 10.97 28.09
N VAL A 73 -9.26 10.41 27.83
CA VAL A 73 -9.13 9.05 27.27
C VAL A 73 -9.74 8.01 28.20
N VAL A 74 -9.41 8.04 29.50
CA VAL A 74 -9.94 7.07 30.48
C VAL A 74 -11.47 7.11 30.56
N VAL A 75 -12.06 8.31 30.61
CA VAL A 75 -13.52 8.48 30.73
C VAL A 75 -14.23 8.05 29.45
N LEU A 76 -13.63 8.31 28.28
CA LEU A 76 -14.17 7.85 27.00
C LEU A 76 -14.12 6.32 26.87
N ASP A 77 -13.06 5.67 27.35
CA ASP A 77 -12.97 4.21 27.42
C ASP A 77 -14.04 3.62 28.35
N GLU A 78 -14.30 4.25 29.50
CA GLU A 78 -15.35 3.85 30.43
C GLU A 78 -16.76 4.04 29.85
N LEU A 79 -17.02 5.15 29.17
CA LEU A 79 -18.28 5.41 28.44
C LEU A 79 -18.49 4.38 27.33
N ALA A 80 -17.46 4.08 26.54
CA ALA A 80 -17.54 3.05 25.51
C ALA A 80 -17.91 1.67 26.08
N ASP A 81 -17.30 1.28 27.20
CA ASP A 81 -17.64 0.03 27.88
C ASP A 81 -19.07 0.05 28.44
N LEU A 82 -19.54 1.19 28.95
CA LEU A 82 -20.92 1.37 29.42
C LEU A 82 -21.92 1.18 28.26
N TYR A 83 -21.69 1.89 27.15
CA TYR A 83 -22.53 1.82 25.94
C TYR A 83 -22.58 0.41 25.36
N ARG A 84 -21.42 -0.25 25.24
CA ARG A 84 -21.33 -1.58 24.64
C ARG A 84 -21.92 -2.70 25.52
N ARG A 85 -21.60 -2.71 26.82
CA ARG A 85 -21.93 -3.85 27.70
C ARG A 85 -23.29 -3.72 28.36
N PHE A 86 -23.68 -2.52 28.76
CA PHE A 86 -24.85 -2.31 29.60
C PHE A 86 -26.00 -1.64 28.85
N LEU A 87 -25.75 -0.52 28.17
CA LEU A 87 -26.80 0.22 27.45
C LEU A 87 -27.16 -0.39 26.09
N LYS A 88 -26.27 -1.21 25.51
CA LYS A 88 -26.45 -1.85 24.20
C LYS A 88 -26.62 -0.86 23.06
N GLU A 89 -25.86 0.23 23.12
CA GLU A 89 -25.83 1.31 22.13
C GLU A 89 -24.48 1.30 21.39
N PRO A 90 -24.32 0.45 20.35
CA PRO A 90 -23.02 0.28 19.68
C PRO A 90 -22.54 1.54 18.96
N GLU A 91 -23.43 2.38 18.46
CA GLU A 91 -23.09 3.64 17.79
C GLU A 91 -22.39 4.61 18.76
N LEU A 92 -22.95 4.82 19.95
CA LEU A 92 -22.30 5.66 20.97
C LEU A 92 -21.00 5.06 21.50
N ALA A 93 -20.91 3.72 21.56
CA ALA A 93 -19.67 3.05 21.91
C ALA A 93 -18.57 3.32 20.87
N ILE A 94 -18.92 3.29 19.58
CA ILE A 94 -18.00 3.63 18.48
C ILE A 94 -17.53 5.08 18.61
N ASP A 95 -18.46 6.03 18.77
CA ASP A 95 -18.13 7.45 18.88
C ASP A 95 -17.17 7.73 20.05
N ALA A 96 -17.42 7.11 21.22
CA ALA A 96 -16.56 7.24 22.39
C ALA A 96 -15.16 6.66 22.14
N LEU A 97 -15.06 5.49 21.52
CA LEU A 97 -13.77 4.86 21.19
C LEU A 97 -12.99 5.64 20.12
N GLU A 98 -13.67 6.16 19.09
CA GLU A 98 -13.03 7.00 18.06
C GLU A 98 -12.51 8.30 18.67
N ALA A 99 -13.29 8.93 19.56
CA ALA A 99 -12.84 10.10 20.30
C ALA A 99 -11.62 9.77 21.18
N ALA A 100 -11.65 8.65 21.92
CA ALA A 100 -10.52 8.22 22.73
C ALA A 100 -9.26 7.97 21.88
N GLN A 101 -9.41 7.31 20.73
CA GLN A 101 -8.31 7.05 19.81
C GLN A 101 -7.75 8.31 19.14
N ALA A 102 -8.55 9.37 18.99
CA ALA A 102 -8.06 10.66 18.52
C ALA A 102 -7.13 11.35 19.53
N PHE A 103 -7.35 11.14 20.84
CA PHE A 103 -6.49 11.67 21.90
C PHE A 103 -5.29 10.78 22.20
N ASP A 104 -5.45 9.45 22.08
CA ASP A 104 -4.38 8.46 22.23
C ASP A 104 -4.39 7.44 21.08
N PRO A 105 -3.61 7.65 20.01
CA PRO A 105 -3.59 6.75 18.86
C PRO A 105 -2.96 5.36 19.13
N GLU A 106 -2.23 5.16 20.24
CA GLU A 106 -1.44 3.94 20.48
C GLU A 106 -2.22 2.84 21.23
N GLY A 107 -3.49 3.09 21.59
CA GLY A 107 -4.36 2.14 22.28
C GLY A 107 -4.75 0.93 21.43
N LYS A 108 -3.93 -0.14 21.46
CA LYS A 108 -4.18 -1.38 20.70
C LYS A 108 -5.52 -2.04 21.03
N ASP A 109 -5.90 -2.06 22.31
CA ASP A 109 -7.15 -2.68 22.77
C ASP A 109 -8.39 -1.98 22.16
N ARG A 110 -8.34 -0.65 21.97
CA ARG A 110 -9.40 0.11 21.28
C ARG A 110 -9.49 -0.22 19.81
N SER A 111 -8.34 -0.36 19.14
CA SER A 111 -8.31 -0.71 17.72
C SER A 111 -8.97 -2.07 17.46
N GLU A 112 -8.73 -3.06 18.33
CA GLU A 112 -9.39 -4.37 18.25
C GLU A 112 -10.89 -4.26 18.53
N MET A 113 -11.30 -3.49 19.54
CA MET A 113 -12.72 -3.28 19.87
C MET A 113 -13.50 -2.56 18.77
N LEU A 114 -12.92 -1.51 18.18
CA LEU A 114 -13.51 -0.79 17.05
C LEU A 114 -13.63 -1.68 15.82
N ALA A 115 -12.63 -2.51 15.53
CA ALA A 115 -12.68 -3.46 14.42
C ALA A 115 -13.85 -4.45 14.56
N GLU A 116 -14.12 -4.94 15.79
CA GLU A 116 -15.28 -5.79 16.08
C GLU A 116 -16.61 -5.04 15.91
N LEU A 117 -16.70 -3.81 16.44
CA LEU A 117 -17.91 -3.00 16.36
C LEU A 117 -18.24 -2.60 14.91
N TYR A 118 -17.26 -2.17 14.12
CA TYR A 118 -17.48 -1.88 12.69
C TYR A 118 -17.93 -3.11 11.90
N ALA A 119 -17.43 -4.29 12.25
CA ALA A 119 -17.85 -5.52 11.61
C ALA A 119 -19.27 -5.98 12.01
N SER A 120 -19.84 -5.43 13.09
CA SER A 120 -21.18 -5.78 13.57
C SER A 120 -22.30 -5.14 12.74
N ASP A 121 -22.06 -3.97 12.14
CA ASP A 121 -22.95 -3.33 11.18
C ASP A 121 -22.19 -2.88 9.92
N PRO A 122 -21.94 -3.81 8.98
CA PRO A 122 -21.25 -3.50 7.73
C PRO A 122 -22.02 -2.53 6.84
N ALA A 123 -23.34 -2.39 7.01
CA ALA A 123 -24.12 -1.49 6.15
C ALA A 123 -23.76 -0.02 6.40
N GLN A 124 -23.42 0.32 7.64
CA GLN A 124 -23.01 1.66 8.02
C GLN A 124 -21.47 1.83 8.04
N TYR A 125 -20.72 0.79 8.45
CA TYR A 125 -19.30 0.92 8.78
C TYR A 125 -18.34 0.13 7.89
N LEU A 126 -18.76 -0.31 6.69
CA LEU A 126 -17.93 -1.13 5.79
C LEU A 126 -16.52 -0.57 5.61
N GLU A 127 -16.38 0.71 5.24
CA GLU A 127 -15.07 1.32 4.96
C GLU A 127 -14.16 1.30 6.21
N LYS A 128 -14.72 1.60 7.39
CA LYS A 128 -13.97 1.57 8.65
C LYS A 128 -13.57 0.14 9.03
N ALA A 129 -14.48 -0.82 8.86
CA ALA A 129 -14.20 -2.24 9.08
C ALA A 129 -13.09 -2.74 8.15
N VAL A 130 -13.19 -2.47 6.84
CA VAL A 130 -12.18 -2.86 5.85
C VAL A 130 -10.83 -2.26 6.18
N ARG A 131 -10.77 -0.95 6.48
CA ARG A 131 -9.52 -0.26 6.82
C ARG A 131 -8.85 -0.86 8.05
N SER A 132 -9.61 -1.17 9.10
CA SER A 132 -9.09 -1.81 10.31
C SER A 132 -8.49 -3.19 10.02
N GLN A 133 -9.18 -4.03 9.23
CA GLN A 133 -8.67 -5.35 8.85
C GLN A 133 -7.47 -5.29 7.91
N ALA A 134 -7.45 -4.32 7.00
CA ALA A 134 -6.30 -4.08 6.13
C ALA A 134 -5.05 -3.71 6.94
N GLN A 135 -5.17 -2.87 7.97
CA GLN A 135 -4.07 -2.54 8.88
C GLN A 135 -3.56 -3.78 9.65
N LEU A 136 -4.47 -4.63 10.13
CA LEU A 136 -4.11 -5.89 10.78
C LEU A 136 -3.35 -6.83 9.82
N LEU A 137 -3.76 -6.89 8.55
CA LEU A 137 -3.08 -7.68 7.52
C LEU A 137 -1.69 -7.11 7.15
N GLN A 138 -1.52 -5.78 7.13
CA GLN A 138 -0.20 -5.17 6.90
C GLN A 138 0.82 -5.60 7.98
N ASN A 139 0.37 -5.68 9.24
CA ASN A 139 1.19 -6.12 10.37
C ASN A 139 1.38 -7.64 10.42
N ASN A 140 0.32 -8.40 10.13
CA ASN A 140 0.34 -9.86 10.07
C ASN A 140 -0.36 -10.38 8.79
N PRO A 141 0.39 -10.54 7.68
CA PRO A 141 -0.15 -10.96 6.39
C PRO A 141 -0.72 -12.37 6.35
N TYR A 142 -0.45 -13.20 7.37
CA TYR A 142 -0.94 -14.58 7.43
C TYR A 142 -2.12 -14.73 8.40
N ARG A 143 -2.74 -13.62 8.81
CA ARG A 143 -3.90 -13.63 9.70
C ARG A 143 -5.17 -14.07 8.96
N VAL A 144 -5.41 -15.38 8.96
CA VAL A 144 -6.55 -16.03 8.28
C VAL A 144 -7.90 -15.39 8.63
N GLU A 145 -8.11 -15.09 9.91
CA GLU A 145 -9.36 -14.48 10.40
C GLU A 145 -9.69 -13.15 9.70
N SER A 146 -8.68 -12.33 9.39
CA SER A 146 -8.90 -11.06 8.70
C SER A 146 -9.34 -11.26 7.24
N TYR A 147 -8.80 -12.27 6.54
CA TYR A 147 -9.26 -12.62 5.18
C TYR A 147 -10.72 -13.10 5.19
N LYS A 148 -11.06 -14.01 6.12
CA LYS A 148 -12.43 -14.54 6.25
C LYS A 148 -13.43 -13.46 6.63
N LEU A 149 -13.06 -12.58 7.56
CA LEU A 149 -13.91 -11.46 7.97
C LEU A 149 -14.11 -10.47 6.81
N LEU A 150 -13.04 -10.04 6.14
CA LEU A 150 -13.16 -9.18 4.95
C LEU A 150 -14.07 -9.82 3.88
N ARG A 151 -13.93 -11.13 3.64
CA ARG A 151 -14.75 -11.82 2.64
C ARG A 151 -16.22 -11.76 3.03
N LYS A 152 -16.51 -12.04 4.31
CA LYS A 152 -17.87 -11.94 4.86
C LYS A 152 -18.43 -10.53 4.72
N LEU A 153 -17.67 -9.50 5.12
CA LEU A 153 -18.08 -8.10 5.01
C LEU A 153 -18.47 -7.73 3.57
N TYR A 154 -17.65 -8.09 2.59
CA TYR A 154 -17.96 -7.82 1.18
C TYR A 154 -19.12 -8.65 0.65
N THR A 155 -19.29 -9.89 1.13
CA THR A 155 -20.42 -10.75 0.75
C THR A 155 -21.74 -10.19 1.29
N ASP A 156 -21.78 -9.82 2.57
CA ASP A 156 -22.96 -9.30 3.27
C ASP A 156 -23.40 -7.95 2.68
N THR A 157 -22.44 -7.14 2.22
CA THR A 157 -22.69 -5.85 1.54
C THR A 157 -22.80 -5.97 0.02
N LYS A 158 -22.85 -7.19 -0.54
CA LYS A 158 -23.05 -7.49 -1.99
C LYS A 158 -21.96 -6.98 -2.94
N HIS A 159 -20.72 -6.88 -2.48
CA HIS A 159 -19.54 -6.55 -3.28
C HIS A 159 -18.88 -7.85 -3.79
N ALA A 160 -19.35 -8.36 -4.94
CA ALA A 160 -18.95 -9.68 -5.44
C ALA A 160 -17.47 -9.79 -5.86
N ASP A 161 -16.91 -8.78 -6.52
CA ASP A 161 -15.52 -8.82 -7.01
C ASP A 161 -14.48 -8.78 -5.87
N PRO A 162 -14.58 -7.88 -4.85
CA PRO A 162 -13.73 -7.95 -3.67
C PRO A 162 -13.83 -9.29 -2.92
N ALA A 163 -15.05 -9.82 -2.76
CA ALA A 163 -15.25 -11.13 -2.13
C ALA A 163 -14.57 -12.26 -2.92
N TRP A 164 -14.61 -12.21 -4.26
CA TRP A 164 -13.94 -13.18 -5.12
C TRP A 164 -12.42 -13.07 -5.03
N CYS A 165 -11.87 -11.85 -5.01
CA CYS A 165 -10.44 -11.62 -4.83
C CYS A 165 -9.94 -12.17 -3.48
N LEU A 166 -10.74 -12.09 -2.42
CA LEU A 166 -10.42 -12.71 -1.13
C LEU A 166 -10.49 -14.23 -1.16
N CYS A 167 -11.46 -14.82 -1.87
CA CYS A 167 -11.48 -16.27 -2.11
C CYS A 167 -10.25 -16.73 -2.89
N GLN A 168 -9.82 -15.97 -3.91
CA GLN A 168 -8.59 -16.22 -4.64
C GLN A 168 -7.37 -16.21 -3.71
N ALA A 169 -7.24 -15.19 -2.85
CA ALA A 169 -6.14 -15.11 -1.88
C ALA A 169 -6.14 -16.29 -0.90
N LEU A 170 -7.31 -16.64 -0.35
CA LEU A 170 -7.46 -17.81 0.53
C LEU A 170 -7.07 -19.12 -0.19
N ALA A 171 -7.46 -19.29 -1.45
CA ALA A 171 -7.10 -20.45 -2.25
C ALA A 171 -5.59 -20.51 -2.51
N THR A 172 -4.96 -19.41 -2.92
CA THR A 172 -3.51 -19.32 -3.13
C THR A 172 -2.71 -19.59 -1.85
N LEU A 173 -3.26 -19.22 -0.68
CA LEU A 173 -2.65 -19.51 0.62
C LEU A 173 -2.93 -20.93 1.14
N ASN A 174 -3.71 -21.75 0.43
CA ASN A 174 -4.21 -23.05 0.86
C ASN A 174 -5.03 -22.99 2.17
N LEU A 175 -5.85 -21.94 2.30
CA LEU A 175 -6.71 -21.67 3.46
C LEU A 175 -8.20 -21.57 3.11
N ALA A 176 -8.56 -21.78 1.84
CA ALA A 176 -9.94 -21.70 1.37
C ALA A 176 -10.78 -22.88 1.85
N GLU A 177 -12.03 -22.59 2.21
CA GLU A 177 -13.09 -23.58 2.43
C GLU A 177 -13.73 -24.03 1.10
N PRO A 178 -14.44 -25.17 1.06
CA PRO A 178 -14.96 -25.73 -0.20
C PRO A 178 -15.93 -24.81 -0.96
N ASP A 179 -16.68 -23.95 -0.27
CA ASP A 179 -17.56 -22.95 -0.86
C ASP A 179 -16.76 -21.76 -1.45
N GLU A 180 -15.73 -21.31 -0.73
CA GLU A 180 -14.79 -20.27 -1.18
C GLU A 180 -14.04 -20.72 -2.44
N GLU A 181 -13.55 -21.96 -2.47
CA GLU A 181 -12.86 -22.55 -3.61
C GLU A 181 -13.79 -22.69 -4.84
N ARG A 182 -15.05 -23.11 -4.62
CA ARG A 182 -16.07 -23.17 -5.68
C ARG A 182 -16.37 -21.78 -6.24
N PHE A 183 -16.51 -20.77 -5.39
CA PHE A 183 -16.78 -19.40 -5.84
C PHE A 183 -15.59 -18.83 -6.63
N TYR A 184 -14.37 -19.03 -6.13
CA TYR A 184 -13.14 -18.66 -6.85
C TYR A 184 -13.10 -19.33 -8.24
N THR A 185 -13.21 -20.66 -8.27
CA THR A 185 -13.12 -21.45 -9.51
C THR A 185 -14.19 -21.08 -10.54
N ARG A 186 -15.41 -20.72 -10.09
CA ARG A 186 -16.52 -20.34 -10.96
C ARG A 186 -16.22 -19.11 -11.82
N TYR A 187 -15.53 -18.12 -11.28
CA TYR A 187 -15.24 -16.86 -11.97
C TYR A 187 -13.76 -16.73 -12.41
N ARG A 188 -12.92 -17.73 -12.11
CA ARG A 188 -11.53 -17.76 -12.54
C ARG A 188 -11.43 -17.82 -14.07
N SER A 189 -10.80 -16.81 -14.66
CA SER A 189 -10.47 -16.81 -16.08
C SER A 189 -9.26 -17.72 -16.38
N LYS A 190 -9.16 -18.20 -17.62
CA LYS A 190 -7.96 -18.86 -18.15
C LYS A 190 -7.14 -17.96 -19.09
N THR A 191 -7.60 -16.75 -19.32
CA THR A 191 -6.93 -15.75 -20.16
C THR A 191 -6.31 -14.66 -19.29
N ALA A 192 -5.45 -13.84 -19.90
CA ALA A 192 -5.09 -12.54 -19.34
C ALA A 192 -6.33 -11.66 -19.12
N ALA A 193 -6.18 -10.58 -18.37
CA ALA A 193 -7.25 -9.62 -18.09
C ALA A 193 -7.89 -9.14 -19.42
N PRO A 194 -9.20 -9.33 -19.64
CA PRO A 194 -9.87 -8.83 -20.83
C PRO A 194 -10.17 -7.32 -20.68
N ALA A 195 -9.11 -6.53 -20.50
CA ALA A 195 -9.16 -5.11 -20.22
C ALA A 195 -9.85 -4.34 -21.37
N GLN A 196 -10.80 -3.49 -21.01
CA GLN A 196 -11.55 -2.65 -21.95
C GLN A 196 -11.15 -1.17 -21.89
N ALA A 197 -10.26 -0.82 -20.96
CA ALA A 197 -9.74 0.52 -20.76
C ALA A 197 -8.21 0.52 -20.72
N VAL A 198 -7.66 1.73 -20.76
CA VAL A 198 -6.22 2.01 -20.66
C VAL A 198 -5.99 2.70 -19.32
N LEU A 199 -4.94 2.29 -18.61
CA LEU A 199 -4.58 2.89 -17.32
C LEU A 199 -4.13 4.35 -17.49
N ASP A 200 -4.62 5.21 -16.61
CA ASP A 200 -4.15 6.60 -16.50
C ASP A 200 -3.18 6.79 -15.32
N ASP A 201 -2.72 8.02 -15.11
CA ASP A 201 -1.77 8.30 -14.01
C ASP A 201 -2.34 8.05 -12.62
N SER A 202 -3.67 8.18 -12.43
CA SER A 202 -4.31 7.90 -11.15
C SER A 202 -4.41 6.41 -10.88
N ASP A 203 -4.63 5.59 -11.92
CA ASP A 203 -4.53 4.14 -11.81
C ASP A 203 -3.09 3.71 -11.43
N TRP A 204 -2.09 4.37 -12.00
CA TRP A 204 -0.70 4.09 -11.64
C TRP A 204 -0.40 4.36 -10.16
N ASP A 205 -1.03 5.36 -9.54
CA ASP A 205 -0.89 5.60 -8.10
C ASP A 205 -1.39 4.41 -7.26
N HIS A 206 -2.38 3.64 -7.75
CA HIS A 206 -2.85 2.40 -7.12
C HIS A 206 -1.89 1.21 -7.34
N LEU A 207 -1.13 1.21 -8.44
CA LEU A 207 -0.12 0.18 -8.73
C LEU A 207 1.17 0.39 -7.94
N LEU A 208 1.55 1.64 -7.65
CA LEU A 208 2.79 1.95 -6.96
C LEU A 208 2.80 1.40 -5.53
N HIS A 209 3.87 0.68 -5.20
CA HIS A 209 4.13 0.24 -3.83
C HIS A 209 4.45 1.44 -2.93
N PRO A 210 4.01 1.49 -1.67
CA PRO A 210 4.31 2.60 -0.76
C PRO A 210 5.81 2.91 -0.59
N ASP A 211 6.67 1.90 -0.69
CA ASP A 211 8.13 2.09 -0.64
C ASP A 211 8.70 2.77 -1.90
N ALA A 212 7.96 2.81 -3.02
CA ALA A 212 8.32 3.56 -4.23
C ALA A 212 7.99 5.05 -4.02
N ASP A 213 8.75 5.72 -3.15
CA ASP A 213 8.52 7.12 -2.76
C ASP A 213 8.21 8.02 -3.98
N PRO A 214 7.06 8.70 -4.01
CA PRO A 214 6.64 9.49 -5.18
C PRO A 214 7.56 10.67 -5.50
N VAL A 215 8.20 11.29 -4.49
CA VAL A 215 9.08 12.45 -4.69
C VAL A 215 10.41 12.00 -5.28
N LEU A 216 10.96 10.90 -4.76
CA LEU A 216 12.17 10.27 -5.27
C LEU A 216 11.97 9.71 -6.68
N THR A 217 10.82 9.08 -6.95
CA THR A 217 10.46 8.60 -8.29
C THR A 217 10.36 9.77 -9.28
N LYS A 218 9.74 10.89 -8.90
CA LYS A 218 9.70 12.12 -9.72
C LYS A 218 11.08 12.73 -9.95
N LEU A 219 11.95 12.71 -8.94
CA LEU A 219 13.34 13.15 -9.08
C LEU A 219 14.05 12.29 -10.12
N PHE A 220 14.00 10.95 -9.99
CA PHE A 220 14.64 10.07 -10.95
C PHE A 220 14.03 10.17 -12.34
N ALA A 221 12.72 10.38 -12.47
CA ALA A 221 12.10 10.65 -13.76
C ALA A 221 12.68 11.89 -14.45
N LEU A 222 12.95 12.96 -13.69
CA LEU A 222 13.59 14.16 -14.21
C LEU A 222 15.08 13.93 -14.58
N LEU A 223 15.80 13.13 -13.81
CA LEU A 223 17.21 12.84 -14.07
C LEU A 223 17.41 11.78 -15.18
N GLU A 224 16.43 10.92 -15.40
CA GLU A 224 16.53 9.74 -16.28
C GLU A 224 17.02 10.07 -17.70
N PRO A 225 16.54 11.13 -18.40
CA PRO A 225 17.04 11.46 -19.73
C PRO A 225 18.55 11.72 -19.76
N VAL A 226 19.09 12.37 -18.73
CA VAL A 226 20.54 12.62 -18.60
C VAL A 226 21.29 11.34 -18.25
N ILE A 227 20.75 10.54 -17.32
CA ILE A 227 21.32 9.25 -16.94
C ILE A 227 21.42 8.35 -18.18
N ARG A 228 20.33 8.21 -18.95
CA ARG A 228 20.29 7.49 -20.22
C ARG A 228 21.39 7.96 -21.14
N LYS A 229 21.42 9.26 -21.49
CA LYS A 229 22.42 9.82 -22.39
C LYS A 229 23.87 9.56 -21.94
N SER A 230 24.13 9.48 -20.63
CA SER A 230 25.47 9.20 -20.09
C SER A 230 25.84 7.72 -20.02
N ARG A 231 24.85 6.82 -19.94
CA ARG A 231 25.05 5.38 -19.67
C ARG A 231 24.70 4.49 -20.85
N THR A 232 24.10 5.03 -21.91
CA THR A 232 23.66 4.26 -23.08
C THR A 232 24.27 4.79 -24.38
N GLN A 233 24.08 4.02 -25.45
CA GLN A 233 24.57 4.32 -26.79
C GLN A 233 23.45 4.10 -27.83
N PRO A 234 23.59 4.62 -29.07
CA PRO A 234 22.64 4.33 -30.14
C PRO A 234 22.43 2.83 -30.33
N ILE A 235 21.20 2.43 -30.66
CA ILE A 235 20.81 1.02 -30.68
C ILE A 235 21.57 0.21 -31.75
N GLU A 236 21.99 0.87 -32.82
CA GLU A 236 22.79 0.29 -33.90
C GLU A 236 24.19 -0.13 -33.43
N GLN A 237 24.76 0.61 -32.46
CA GLN A 237 26.04 0.25 -31.84
C GLN A 237 25.92 -0.95 -30.91
N LEU A 238 24.70 -1.30 -30.51
CA LEU A 238 24.39 -2.53 -29.78
C LEU A 238 24.09 -3.70 -30.72
N GLY A 239 24.14 -3.49 -32.04
CA GLY A 239 23.92 -4.52 -33.06
C GLY A 239 22.49 -4.65 -33.56
N PHE A 240 21.55 -3.83 -33.09
CA PHE A 240 20.16 -3.87 -33.56
C PHE A 240 19.94 -2.88 -34.71
N ASP A 241 19.41 -3.37 -35.83
CA ASP A 241 18.97 -2.54 -36.94
C ASP A 241 17.47 -2.26 -36.78
N GLN A 242 17.09 -0.98 -36.77
CA GLN A 242 15.71 -0.55 -36.57
C GLN A 242 14.73 -1.13 -37.59
N ARG A 243 15.19 -1.53 -38.79
CA ARG A 243 14.36 -2.17 -39.81
C ARG A 243 13.89 -3.57 -39.43
N TYR A 244 14.58 -4.23 -38.50
CA TYR A 244 14.20 -5.53 -37.95
C TYR A 244 13.41 -5.42 -36.64
N ALA A 245 12.94 -4.22 -36.28
CA ALA A 245 11.99 -4.07 -35.19
C ALA A 245 10.72 -4.87 -35.50
N ILE A 246 10.26 -5.63 -34.52
CA ILE A 246 9.06 -6.46 -34.59
C ILE A 246 7.83 -5.56 -34.46
N ASP A 247 6.94 -5.59 -35.46
CA ASP A 247 5.58 -5.07 -35.29
C ASP A 247 4.78 -6.03 -34.42
N THR A 248 4.69 -5.71 -33.13
CA THR A 248 3.99 -6.54 -32.13
C THR A 248 2.49 -6.73 -32.41
N SER A 249 1.88 -5.85 -33.21
CA SER A 249 0.46 -5.98 -33.58
C SER A 249 0.19 -7.02 -34.67
N GLN A 250 1.23 -7.34 -35.47
CA GLN A 250 1.12 -8.27 -36.61
C GLN A 250 1.94 -9.54 -36.43
N HIS A 251 2.91 -9.55 -35.50
CA HIS A 251 3.79 -10.68 -35.31
C HIS A 251 3.03 -11.91 -34.75
N PRO A 252 3.22 -13.12 -35.30
CA PRO A 252 2.32 -14.26 -35.07
C PRO A 252 2.52 -14.95 -33.72
N TYR A 253 3.53 -14.57 -32.94
CA TYR A 253 3.88 -15.26 -31.71
C TYR A 253 3.15 -14.67 -30.48
N PRO A 254 2.67 -15.51 -29.54
CA PRO A 254 1.97 -15.05 -28.34
C PRO A 254 2.72 -14.00 -27.54
N VAL A 255 4.04 -14.13 -27.37
CA VAL A 255 4.87 -13.14 -26.66
C VAL A 255 4.75 -11.73 -27.25
N SER A 256 4.69 -11.62 -28.58
CA SER A 256 4.56 -10.33 -29.25
C SER A 256 3.15 -9.77 -29.13
N GLN A 257 2.13 -10.61 -29.28
CA GLN A 257 0.73 -10.21 -29.12
C GLN A 257 0.44 -9.76 -27.68
N THR A 258 1.00 -10.45 -26.68
CA THR A 258 0.88 -10.06 -25.28
C THR A 258 1.64 -8.77 -24.98
N LEU A 259 2.81 -8.53 -25.59
CA LEU A 259 3.49 -7.23 -25.50
C LEU A 259 2.65 -6.09 -26.10
N TYR A 260 2.02 -6.32 -27.25
CA TYR A 260 1.11 -5.34 -27.86
C TYR A 260 -0.07 -5.01 -26.93
N TYR A 261 -0.75 -6.06 -26.45
CA TYR A 261 -1.85 -5.94 -25.51
C TYR A 261 -1.43 -5.21 -24.23
N ALA A 262 -0.35 -5.64 -23.58
CA ALA A 262 0.09 -5.08 -22.30
C ALA A 262 0.54 -3.62 -22.42
N GLN A 263 1.24 -3.25 -23.48
CA GLN A 263 1.58 -1.83 -23.74
C GLN A 263 0.33 -0.97 -23.89
N GLY A 264 -0.68 -1.48 -24.64
CA GLY A 264 -1.95 -0.81 -24.83
C GLY A 264 -2.70 -0.58 -23.51
N VAL A 265 -2.83 -1.62 -22.67
CA VAL A 265 -3.51 -1.51 -21.37
C VAL A 265 -2.77 -0.59 -20.42
N LEU A 266 -1.44 -0.67 -20.38
CA LEU A 266 -0.61 0.14 -19.46
C LEU A 266 -0.49 1.62 -19.87
N GLY A 267 -1.03 2.00 -21.03
CA GLY A 267 -0.92 3.37 -21.55
C GLY A 267 0.52 3.77 -21.86
N LEU A 268 1.40 2.79 -22.08
CA LEU A 268 2.81 3.05 -22.38
C LEU A 268 2.95 3.41 -23.87
N GLY A 269 3.87 4.34 -24.17
CA GLY A 269 4.31 4.55 -25.54
C GLY A 269 4.86 3.25 -26.14
N GLN A 270 4.76 3.07 -27.45
CA GLN A 270 5.28 1.87 -28.12
C GLN A 270 6.80 1.75 -27.91
N VAL A 271 7.20 0.77 -27.10
CA VAL A 271 8.59 0.39 -26.91
C VAL A 271 9.00 -0.51 -28.06
N LYS A 272 10.10 -0.18 -28.73
CA LYS A 272 10.62 -0.99 -29.84
C LYS A 272 10.98 -2.39 -29.35
N VAL A 273 10.65 -3.40 -30.13
CA VAL A 273 10.88 -4.81 -29.80
C VAL A 273 11.74 -5.45 -30.87
N PHE A 274 12.73 -6.23 -30.46
CA PHE A 274 13.63 -6.95 -31.35
C PHE A 274 13.68 -8.43 -30.98
N GLN A 275 14.00 -9.28 -31.95
CA GLN A 275 14.41 -10.65 -31.67
C GLN A 275 15.90 -10.69 -31.33
N GLN A 276 16.26 -11.53 -30.37
CA GLN A 276 17.67 -11.76 -30.03
C GLN A 276 18.46 -12.28 -31.24
N LEU A 277 19.62 -11.66 -31.48
CA LEU A 277 20.57 -12.10 -32.50
C LEU A 277 21.25 -13.41 -32.07
N ALA A 278 21.53 -14.30 -33.04
CA ALA A 278 22.13 -15.61 -32.78
C ALA A 278 23.48 -15.52 -32.04
N ASP A 279 24.28 -14.48 -32.35
CA ASP A 279 25.61 -14.25 -31.78
C ASP A 279 25.64 -13.07 -30.78
N ALA A 280 24.49 -12.75 -30.17
CA ALA A 280 24.42 -11.64 -29.20
C ALA A 280 25.39 -11.89 -28.02
N PRO A 281 26.17 -10.86 -27.59
CA PRO A 281 26.97 -10.95 -26.37
C PRO A 281 26.12 -11.37 -25.17
N ALA A 282 26.69 -12.12 -24.22
CA ALA A 282 25.96 -12.56 -23.03
C ALA A 282 25.32 -11.42 -22.23
N THR A 283 25.90 -10.21 -22.28
CA THR A 283 25.37 -8.99 -21.66
C THR A 283 24.10 -8.43 -22.32
N GLN A 284 23.76 -8.91 -23.52
CA GLN A 284 22.57 -8.55 -24.28
C GLN A 284 21.65 -9.75 -24.52
N ALA A 285 22.05 -10.93 -24.05
CA ALA A 285 21.26 -12.14 -24.17
C ALA A 285 20.15 -12.14 -23.12
N ALA A 286 18.91 -12.16 -23.57
CA ALA A 286 17.75 -12.45 -22.76
C ALA A 286 17.45 -13.95 -22.82
N GLN A 287 17.22 -14.57 -21.66
CA GLN A 287 16.70 -15.92 -21.65
C GLN A 287 15.29 -15.92 -22.28
N PHE A 288 14.40 -15.07 -21.76
CA PHE A 288 13.00 -14.97 -22.20
C PHE A 288 12.68 -13.60 -22.80
N VAL A 289 12.77 -12.54 -22.00
CA VAL A 289 12.63 -11.13 -22.40
C VAL A 289 13.71 -10.33 -21.68
N GLY A 290 14.23 -9.27 -22.29
CA GLY A 290 15.28 -8.47 -21.69
C GLY A 290 15.31 -7.03 -22.19
N PHE A 291 16.08 -6.22 -21.47
CA PHE A 291 16.23 -4.79 -21.75
C PHE A 291 17.37 -4.55 -22.73
N VAL A 292 17.11 -3.70 -23.73
CA VAL A 292 18.15 -3.09 -24.56
C VAL A 292 18.37 -1.67 -24.05
N HIS A 293 19.46 -1.48 -23.29
CA HIS A 293 19.85 -0.19 -22.72
C HIS A 293 20.46 0.75 -23.78
N ALA A 294 19.69 1.10 -24.79
CA ALA A 294 20.06 2.06 -25.82
C ALA A 294 19.65 3.49 -25.47
N SER A 295 20.06 4.45 -26.30
CA SER A 295 19.61 5.84 -26.19
C SER A 295 18.09 5.89 -26.12
N GLU A 296 17.37 5.17 -26.97
CA GLU A 296 15.94 4.90 -26.85
C GLU A 296 15.77 3.47 -26.31
N PRO A 297 15.29 3.26 -25.07
CA PRO A 297 15.10 1.93 -24.50
C PRO A 297 14.25 1.03 -25.40
N ALA A 298 14.65 -0.23 -25.53
CA ALA A 298 13.95 -1.22 -26.33
C ALA A 298 13.92 -2.58 -25.62
N ILE A 299 13.08 -3.47 -26.10
CA ILE A 299 12.91 -4.84 -25.61
C ILE A 299 13.60 -5.80 -26.58
N VAL A 300 14.28 -6.81 -26.05
CA VAL A 300 14.74 -7.96 -26.82
C VAL A 300 14.02 -9.22 -26.35
N ILE A 301 13.46 -9.98 -27.30
CA ILE A 301 12.83 -11.27 -27.04
C ILE A 301 13.87 -12.37 -27.24
N GLY A 302 14.12 -13.11 -26.16
CA GLY A 302 15.00 -14.28 -26.15
C GLY A 302 14.39 -15.47 -26.90
N ARG A 303 15.24 -16.40 -27.34
CA ARG A 303 14.81 -17.55 -28.15
C ARG A 303 13.76 -18.42 -27.43
N THR A 304 13.88 -18.59 -26.11
CA THR A 304 12.98 -19.48 -25.37
C THR A 304 11.55 -18.96 -25.34
N ALA A 305 11.32 -17.65 -25.53
CA ALA A 305 9.97 -17.09 -25.59
C ALA A 305 9.20 -17.48 -26.85
N PHE A 306 9.90 -17.90 -27.92
CA PHE A 306 9.28 -18.44 -29.13
C PHE A 306 9.13 -19.97 -29.08
N GLU A 307 10.03 -20.65 -28.37
CA GLU A 307 10.12 -22.11 -28.35
C GLU A 307 9.31 -22.75 -27.21
N THR A 308 9.15 -22.06 -26.09
CA THR A 308 8.45 -22.56 -24.89
C THR A 308 7.12 -21.84 -24.72
N PRO A 309 5.98 -22.45 -25.08
CA PRO A 309 4.68 -21.83 -24.88
C PRO A 309 4.38 -21.75 -23.38
N LEU A 310 4.09 -20.54 -22.91
CA LEU A 310 3.57 -20.29 -21.57
C LEU A 310 2.06 -20.08 -21.63
N GLU A 311 1.37 -20.38 -20.53
CA GLU A 311 -0.02 -19.97 -20.37
C GLU A 311 -0.16 -18.45 -20.44
N ALA A 312 -1.27 -17.98 -21.00
CA ALA A 312 -1.48 -16.56 -21.27
C ALA A 312 -1.30 -15.68 -20.00
N GLN A 313 -1.78 -16.14 -18.86
CA GLN A 313 -1.67 -15.43 -17.58
C GLN A 313 -0.21 -15.34 -17.11
N ALA A 314 0.54 -16.45 -17.15
CA ALA A 314 1.95 -16.48 -16.77
C ALA A 314 2.81 -15.59 -17.69
N LEU A 315 2.57 -15.66 -19.00
CA LEU A 315 3.22 -14.80 -19.99
C LEU A 315 2.94 -13.32 -19.70
N THR A 316 1.68 -12.98 -19.43
CA THR A 316 1.26 -11.60 -19.17
C THR A 316 1.84 -11.07 -17.86
N PHE A 317 1.95 -11.91 -16.82
CA PHE A 317 2.66 -11.55 -15.59
C PHE A 317 4.11 -11.14 -15.87
N ILE A 318 4.85 -11.96 -16.62
CA ILE A 318 6.26 -11.70 -16.94
C ILE A 318 6.41 -10.40 -17.75
N LEU A 319 5.61 -10.24 -18.80
CA LEU A 319 5.71 -9.09 -19.70
C LEU A 319 5.19 -7.80 -19.06
N GLY A 320 4.12 -7.87 -18.26
CA GLY A 320 3.58 -6.74 -17.50
C GLY A 320 4.60 -6.18 -16.52
N ARG A 321 5.30 -7.07 -15.79
CA ARG A 321 6.43 -6.66 -14.94
C ARG A 321 7.51 -5.96 -15.76
N HIS A 322 7.95 -6.58 -16.84
CA HIS A 322 9.03 -6.04 -17.68
C HIS A 322 8.68 -4.65 -18.24
N LEU A 323 7.44 -4.46 -18.70
CA LEU A 323 6.96 -3.20 -19.23
C LEU A 323 6.83 -2.10 -18.17
N SER A 324 6.49 -2.45 -16.93
CA SER A 324 6.34 -1.46 -15.84
C SER A 324 7.60 -0.62 -15.59
N TYR A 325 8.79 -1.17 -15.87
CA TYR A 325 10.05 -0.44 -15.69
C TYR A 325 10.29 0.64 -16.73
N TYR A 326 9.55 0.67 -17.85
CA TYR A 326 9.63 1.73 -18.85
C TYR A 326 8.84 2.99 -18.44
N ARG A 327 8.13 2.96 -17.31
CA ARG A 327 7.56 4.17 -16.71
C ARG A 327 8.69 5.12 -16.28
N ALA A 328 8.46 6.42 -16.50
CA ALA A 328 9.45 7.45 -16.19
C ALA A 328 9.91 7.36 -14.72
N GLY A 329 11.22 7.32 -14.50
CA GLY A 329 11.88 7.20 -13.20
C GLY A 329 12.16 5.75 -12.79
N HIS A 330 11.39 4.78 -13.28
CA HIS A 330 11.56 3.38 -12.92
C HIS A 330 12.77 2.77 -13.65
N TYR A 331 12.99 3.19 -14.90
CA TYR A 331 14.03 2.62 -15.76
C TYR A 331 15.45 2.91 -15.24
N VAL A 332 15.61 3.96 -14.43
CA VAL A 332 16.86 4.28 -13.72
C VAL A 332 17.37 3.10 -12.89
N ARG A 333 16.47 2.29 -12.33
CA ARG A 333 16.81 1.06 -11.60
C ARG A 333 17.69 0.13 -12.44
N HIS A 334 17.43 0.03 -13.74
CA HIS A 334 18.19 -0.84 -14.65
C HIS A 334 19.44 -0.18 -15.22
N LEU A 335 19.43 1.14 -15.38
CA LEU A 335 20.60 1.90 -15.87
C LEU A 335 21.67 2.07 -14.79
N VAL A 336 21.26 2.14 -13.52
CA VAL A 336 22.11 2.38 -12.37
C VAL A 336 21.83 1.30 -11.30
N PRO A 337 22.30 0.05 -11.53
CA PRO A 337 21.92 -1.09 -10.68
C PRO A 337 22.59 -1.09 -9.30
N SER A 338 23.55 -0.19 -9.05
CA SER A 338 24.27 -0.11 -7.77
C SER A 338 23.68 0.97 -6.87
N GLY A 339 23.52 0.66 -5.58
CA GLY A 339 23.08 1.63 -4.58
C GLY A 339 24.02 2.84 -4.47
N THR A 340 25.33 2.63 -4.62
CA THR A 340 26.34 3.71 -4.68
C THR A 340 26.10 4.62 -5.88
N GLY A 341 25.80 4.07 -7.06
CA GLY A 341 25.48 4.83 -8.26
C GLY A 341 24.19 5.63 -8.12
N LEU A 342 23.12 5.04 -7.57
CA LEU A 342 21.86 5.74 -7.32
C LEU A 342 22.05 6.91 -6.34
N LYS A 343 22.81 6.68 -5.25
CA LYS A 343 23.20 7.76 -4.32
C LYS A 343 23.96 8.87 -5.03
N ALA A 344 24.87 8.52 -5.93
CA ALA A 344 25.67 9.49 -6.65
C ALA A 344 24.79 10.42 -7.51
N TRP A 345 23.84 9.89 -8.26
CA TRP A 345 22.91 10.68 -9.07
C TRP A 345 21.94 11.51 -8.23
N LEU A 346 21.40 10.93 -7.15
CA LEU A 346 20.54 11.64 -6.20
C LEU A 346 21.27 12.85 -5.59
N PHE A 347 22.47 12.63 -5.04
CA PHE A 347 23.26 13.68 -4.40
C PHE A 347 23.77 14.71 -5.43
N ALA A 348 24.06 14.29 -6.66
CA ALA A 348 24.38 15.21 -7.73
C ALA A 348 23.20 16.15 -8.03
N GLY A 349 21.96 15.62 -8.09
CA GLY A 349 20.75 16.43 -8.24
C GLY A 349 20.55 17.41 -7.08
N ILE A 350 20.69 16.94 -5.84
CA ILE A 350 20.58 17.80 -4.65
C ILE A 350 21.65 18.90 -4.65
N LYS A 351 22.90 18.58 -4.99
CA LYS A 351 24.03 19.52 -4.96
C LYS A 351 23.90 20.66 -5.99
N LEU A 352 23.19 20.43 -7.10
CA LEU A 352 22.89 21.50 -8.05
C LEU A 352 21.98 22.58 -7.47
N CYS A 353 21.10 22.21 -6.54
CA CYS A 353 20.18 23.13 -5.87
C CYS A 353 20.74 23.63 -4.53
N VAL A 354 21.55 22.80 -3.86
CA VAL A 354 22.16 23.08 -2.56
C VAL A 354 23.67 22.84 -2.64
N PRO A 355 24.47 23.85 -3.05
CA PRO A 355 25.90 23.66 -3.35
C PRO A 355 26.74 23.11 -2.20
N ASN A 356 26.38 23.44 -0.96
CA ASN A 356 27.08 23.02 0.27
C ASN A 356 26.52 21.71 0.86
N PHE A 357 25.73 20.94 0.11
CA PHE A 357 25.20 19.66 0.57
C PHE A 357 26.35 18.68 0.92
N PRO A 358 26.35 18.09 2.13
CA PRO A 358 27.45 17.23 2.57
C PRO A 358 27.43 15.90 1.81
N VAL A 359 28.61 15.48 1.31
CA VAL A 359 28.80 14.21 0.61
C VAL A 359 29.98 13.48 1.24
N ALA A 360 29.74 12.22 1.64
CA ALA A 360 30.78 11.35 2.19
C ALA A 360 31.94 11.16 1.21
N ALA A 361 33.17 11.01 1.74
CA ALA A 361 34.39 11.04 0.94
C ALA A 361 34.43 9.98 -0.18
N ASP A 362 33.88 8.80 0.08
CA ASP A 362 33.77 7.69 -0.86
C ASP A 362 32.81 7.97 -2.03
N LEU A 363 31.85 8.88 -1.86
CA LEU A 363 30.88 9.27 -2.89
C LEU A 363 31.28 10.52 -3.66
N GLN A 364 32.31 11.27 -3.24
CA GLN A 364 32.65 12.55 -3.85
C GLN A 364 32.98 12.45 -5.34
N GLY A 365 33.76 11.44 -5.74
CA GLY A 365 34.12 11.19 -7.15
C GLY A 365 32.89 10.89 -8.01
N PRO A 366 32.12 9.83 -7.71
CA PRO A 366 30.89 9.50 -8.43
C PRO A 366 29.86 10.65 -8.48
N VAL A 367 29.70 11.40 -7.38
CA VAL A 367 28.81 12.57 -7.36
C VAL A 367 29.32 13.66 -8.28
N ALA A 368 30.62 13.95 -8.29
CA ALA A 368 31.20 14.96 -9.18
C ALA A 368 31.00 14.60 -10.66
N GLU A 369 31.20 13.35 -11.05
CA GLU A 369 30.94 12.83 -12.40
C GLU A 369 29.46 13.03 -12.78
N ALA A 370 28.53 12.57 -11.94
CA ALA A 370 27.10 12.74 -12.17
C ALA A 370 26.71 14.24 -12.25
N THR A 371 27.24 15.09 -11.38
CA THR A 371 27.01 16.54 -11.42
C THR A 371 27.48 17.15 -12.74
N GLN A 372 28.63 16.75 -13.27
CA GLN A 372 29.11 17.24 -14.57
C GLN A 372 28.13 16.90 -15.70
N HIS A 373 27.63 15.66 -15.75
CA HIS A 373 26.63 15.26 -16.72
C HIS A 373 25.33 16.07 -16.59
N LEU A 374 24.84 16.30 -15.36
CA LEU A 374 23.64 17.08 -15.12
C LEU A 374 23.81 18.55 -15.54
N VAL A 375 24.92 19.20 -15.18
CA VAL A 375 25.20 20.60 -15.57
C VAL A 375 25.21 20.76 -17.09
N ALA A 376 25.81 19.80 -17.80
CA ALA A 376 25.96 19.85 -19.24
C ALA A 376 24.65 19.58 -20.02
N ASN A 377 23.66 18.93 -19.41
CA ASN A 377 22.48 18.43 -20.15
C ASN A 377 21.13 18.90 -19.62
N LEU A 378 21.02 19.38 -18.38
CA LEU A 378 19.77 19.93 -17.86
C LEU A 378 19.49 21.32 -18.42
N THR A 379 18.25 21.53 -18.90
CA THR A 379 17.78 22.85 -19.34
C THR A 379 17.50 23.77 -18.14
N PRO A 380 17.36 25.09 -18.33
CA PRO A 380 16.95 25.99 -17.25
C PRO A 380 15.63 25.57 -16.58
N ASN A 381 14.63 25.16 -17.37
CA ASN A 381 13.35 24.68 -16.85
C ASN A 381 13.50 23.40 -16.01
N ASP A 382 14.37 22.48 -16.43
CA ASP A 382 14.64 21.26 -15.64
C ASP A 382 15.30 21.60 -14.31
N LYS A 383 16.16 22.61 -14.27
CA LYS A 383 16.81 23.07 -13.02
C LYS A 383 15.79 23.67 -12.05
N ASP A 384 14.83 24.45 -12.55
CA ASP A 384 13.75 25.01 -11.73
C ASP A 384 12.85 23.90 -11.16
N ASN A 385 12.48 22.92 -12.00
CA ASN A 385 11.73 21.74 -11.56
C ASN A 385 12.51 20.90 -10.55
N LEU A 386 13.80 20.68 -10.79
CA LEU A 386 14.68 19.98 -9.86
C LEU A 386 14.75 20.70 -8.50
N ALA A 387 14.86 22.02 -8.50
CA ALA A 387 14.89 22.81 -7.27
C ALA A 387 13.59 22.66 -6.45
N SER A 388 12.44 22.63 -7.11
CA SER A 388 11.14 22.38 -6.45
C SER A 388 11.09 20.99 -5.83
N ILE A 389 11.47 19.95 -6.58
CA ILE A 389 11.47 18.55 -6.11
C ILE A 389 12.46 18.36 -4.95
N VAL A 390 13.68 18.88 -5.07
CA VAL A 390 14.72 18.81 -4.03
C VAL A 390 14.26 19.55 -2.76
N SER A 391 13.62 20.71 -2.89
CA SER A 391 13.10 21.45 -1.75
C SER A 391 12.02 20.66 -0.99
N ARG A 392 11.16 19.94 -1.72
CA ARG A 392 10.15 19.04 -1.13
C ARG A 392 10.82 17.85 -0.45
N LEU A 393 11.75 17.19 -1.14
CA LEU A 393 12.50 16.04 -0.65
C LEU A 393 13.23 16.32 0.67
N LEU A 394 13.89 17.48 0.79
CA LEU A 394 14.60 17.89 2.00
C LEU A 394 13.68 18.31 3.15
N ARG A 395 12.44 18.71 2.86
CA ARG A 395 11.44 19.12 3.86
C ARG A 395 10.71 17.92 4.46
N GLU A 396 10.31 16.98 3.62
CA GLU A 396 9.49 15.82 4.03
C GLU A 396 10.31 14.79 4.83
N ALA A 397 11.64 14.95 4.88
CA ALA A 397 12.57 14.14 5.66
C ALA A 397 12.29 12.61 5.65
N PRO A 398 11.98 11.97 4.50
CA PRO A 398 12.10 10.52 4.48
C PRO A 398 13.59 10.19 4.64
N ALA A 399 13.88 9.15 5.42
CA ALA A 399 15.16 8.48 5.26
C ALA A 399 15.25 8.13 3.77
N LEU A 400 16.20 8.74 3.04
CA LEU A 400 16.45 8.54 1.62
C LEU A 400 16.94 7.10 1.38
N ASP A 401 16.03 6.15 1.56
CA ASP A 401 16.30 4.73 1.53
C ASP A 401 16.11 4.23 0.11
N LEU A 402 17.16 4.43 -0.69
CA LEU A 402 17.21 3.95 -2.06
C LEU A 402 17.05 2.43 -2.17
N LYS A 403 17.39 1.68 -1.11
CA LYS A 403 17.18 0.23 -1.11
C LYS A 403 15.69 -0.09 -1.06
N LYS A 404 14.94 0.59 -0.18
CA LYS A 404 13.47 0.51 -0.15
C LYS A 404 12.84 0.98 -1.45
N TRP A 405 13.32 2.10 -2.01
CA TRP A 405 12.80 2.60 -3.29
C TRP A 405 12.97 1.58 -4.41
N VAL A 406 14.16 0.98 -4.57
CA VAL A 406 14.40 -0.08 -5.56
C VAL A 406 13.45 -1.27 -5.35
N ALA A 407 13.30 -1.73 -4.10
CA ALA A 407 12.37 -2.80 -3.78
C ALA A 407 10.91 -2.40 -4.08
N GLY A 408 10.52 -1.16 -3.80
CA GLY A 408 9.22 -0.60 -4.11
C GLY A 408 8.93 -0.59 -5.62
N ILE A 409 9.89 -0.24 -6.46
CA ILE A 409 9.76 -0.33 -7.92
C ILE A 409 9.55 -1.80 -8.35
N ASP A 410 10.31 -2.73 -7.78
CA ASP A 410 10.17 -4.17 -8.07
C ASP A 410 8.83 -4.76 -7.61
N PHE A 411 8.32 -4.35 -6.44
CA PHE A 411 6.99 -4.74 -5.97
C PHE A 411 5.89 -4.11 -6.82
N SER A 412 6.06 -2.87 -7.26
CA SER A 412 5.14 -2.22 -8.20
C SER A 412 5.08 -2.99 -9.52
N ALA A 413 6.23 -3.47 -10.01
CA ALA A 413 6.28 -4.33 -11.18
C ALA A 413 5.49 -5.63 -10.97
N ASP A 414 5.68 -6.31 -9.83
CA ASP A 414 4.90 -7.52 -9.47
C ASP A 414 3.38 -7.24 -9.47
N ARG A 415 2.95 -6.10 -8.91
CA ARG A 415 1.54 -5.67 -8.94
C ARG A 415 1.03 -5.44 -10.36
N THR A 416 1.81 -4.78 -11.22
CA THR A 416 1.47 -4.57 -12.63
C THR A 416 1.33 -5.89 -13.38
N GLY A 417 2.28 -6.81 -13.21
CA GLY A 417 2.22 -8.14 -13.81
C GLY A 417 0.97 -8.89 -13.38
N PHE A 418 0.65 -8.89 -12.08
CA PHE A 418 -0.51 -9.60 -11.55
C PHE A 418 -1.83 -8.97 -12.02
N LEU A 419 -1.94 -7.64 -12.07
CA LEU A 419 -3.12 -6.97 -12.60
C LEU A 419 -3.47 -7.46 -14.01
N LEU A 420 -2.46 -7.54 -14.89
CA LEU A 420 -2.65 -7.98 -16.27
C LEU A 420 -2.82 -9.51 -16.38
N ALA A 421 -2.13 -10.29 -15.54
CA ALA A 421 -2.29 -11.73 -15.48
C ALA A 421 -3.68 -12.16 -15.00
N HIS A 422 -4.34 -11.32 -14.19
CA HIS A 422 -5.68 -11.53 -13.68
C HIS A 422 -5.85 -12.79 -12.82
N ASP A 423 -4.76 -13.33 -12.30
CA ASP A 423 -4.76 -14.56 -11.52
C ASP A 423 -3.60 -14.59 -10.53
N LEU A 424 -3.93 -14.61 -9.23
CA LEU A 424 -2.93 -14.53 -8.17
C LEU A 424 -2.14 -15.82 -8.04
N ASP A 425 -2.79 -16.97 -8.23
CA ASP A 425 -2.15 -18.28 -8.11
C ASP A 425 -1.10 -18.50 -9.20
N THR A 426 -1.44 -18.17 -10.46
CA THR A 426 -0.50 -18.20 -11.58
C THR A 426 0.65 -17.22 -11.36
N SER A 427 0.36 -15.99 -10.96
CA SER A 427 1.39 -14.98 -10.65
C SER A 427 2.33 -15.46 -9.55
N ALA A 428 1.77 -16.05 -8.49
CA ALA A 428 2.51 -16.65 -7.40
C ALA A 428 3.39 -17.82 -7.85
N SER A 429 2.89 -18.68 -8.74
CA SER A 429 3.66 -19.79 -9.30
C SER A 429 4.87 -19.27 -10.08
N VAL A 430 4.68 -18.27 -10.94
CA VAL A 430 5.79 -17.68 -11.70
C VAL A 430 6.86 -17.09 -10.77
N ILE A 431 6.49 -16.49 -9.65
CA ILE A 431 7.46 -16.00 -8.64
C ILE A 431 8.22 -17.16 -7.98
N ARG A 432 7.54 -18.26 -7.65
CA ARG A 432 8.16 -19.44 -7.03
C ARG A 432 9.12 -20.17 -7.96
N ASP A 433 8.72 -20.31 -9.23
CA ASP A 433 9.49 -21.03 -10.24
C ASP A 433 10.71 -20.22 -10.74
N ASN A 434 10.73 -18.91 -10.48
CA ASN A 434 11.86 -18.03 -10.79
C ASN A 434 12.33 -17.21 -9.57
N PRO A 435 12.98 -17.86 -8.58
CA PRO A 435 13.34 -17.25 -7.30
C PRO A 435 14.45 -16.18 -7.40
N LEU A 436 15.22 -16.17 -8.50
CA LEU A 436 16.30 -15.20 -8.77
C LEU A 436 15.94 -14.20 -9.88
N GLY A 437 14.65 -14.03 -10.19
CA GLY A 437 14.19 -13.13 -11.26
C GLY A 437 14.73 -11.69 -11.13
N GLU A 438 14.50 -10.86 -12.16
CA GLU A 438 15.10 -9.51 -12.35
C GLU A 438 15.04 -8.54 -11.15
N ALA A 439 14.15 -8.78 -10.19
CA ALA A 439 13.98 -7.97 -8.98
C ALA A 439 15.07 -8.19 -7.92
N GLY A 440 15.69 -9.38 -7.84
CA GLY A 440 16.65 -9.72 -6.78
C GLY A 440 16.06 -9.74 -5.35
N LEU A 441 14.73 -9.69 -5.22
CA LEU A 441 14.01 -9.72 -3.95
C LEU A 441 13.68 -11.15 -3.51
N PRO A 442 13.65 -11.44 -2.20
CA PRO A 442 13.26 -12.75 -1.69
C PRO A 442 11.85 -13.15 -2.14
N THR A 443 11.69 -14.38 -2.65
CA THR A 443 10.39 -14.96 -3.05
C THR A 443 9.31 -14.78 -1.99
N LYS A 444 9.65 -14.98 -0.70
CA LYS A 444 8.69 -14.83 0.40
C LYS A 444 8.14 -13.41 0.54
N GLU A 445 8.98 -12.40 0.35
CA GLU A 445 8.57 -10.99 0.44
C GLU A 445 7.70 -10.61 -0.76
N ARG A 446 8.10 -11.00 -1.97
CA ARG A 446 7.29 -10.79 -3.19
C ARG A 446 5.91 -11.43 -3.06
N MET A 447 5.85 -12.67 -2.56
CA MET A 447 4.60 -13.39 -2.31
C MET A 447 3.71 -12.67 -1.29
N LYS A 448 4.30 -12.19 -0.20
CA LYS A 448 3.58 -11.41 0.82
C LYS A 448 2.96 -10.16 0.21
N GLU A 449 3.75 -9.35 -0.48
CA GLU A 449 3.28 -8.08 -1.06
C GLU A 449 2.22 -8.29 -2.16
N LEU A 450 2.36 -9.34 -2.96
CA LEU A 450 1.40 -9.67 -4.02
C LEU A 450 0.03 -10.07 -3.45
N VAL A 451 0.02 -10.89 -2.40
CA VAL A 451 -1.22 -11.29 -1.71
C VAL A 451 -1.89 -10.09 -1.03
N LEU A 452 -1.12 -9.25 -0.33
CA LEU A 452 -1.65 -8.04 0.30
C LEU A 452 -2.27 -7.08 -0.72
N PHE A 453 -1.60 -6.89 -1.86
CA PHE A 453 -2.15 -6.10 -2.95
C PHE A 453 -3.43 -6.72 -3.51
N GLY A 454 -3.46 -8.04 -3.74
CA GLY A 454 -4.62 -8.75 -4.31
C GLY A 454 -5.90 -8.71 -3.48
N VAL A 455 -5.82 -8.27 -2.22
CA VAL A 455 -6.99 -8.09 -1.34
C VAL A 455 -7.21 -6.62 -0.94
N SER A 456 -6.47 -5.70 -1.56
CA SER A 456 -6.51 -4.28 -1.26
C SER A 456 -7.56 -3.53 -2.09
N GLU A 457 -8.08 -2.44 -1.53
CA GLU A 457 -8.97 -1.52 -2.25
C GLU A 457 -8.33 -0.96 -3.53
N SER A 458 -7.00 -0.80 -3.56
CA SER A 458 -6.26 -0.36 -4.75
C SER A 458 -6.38 -1.36 -5.90
N TYR A 459 -6.28 -2.66 -5.62
CA TYR A 459 -6.47 -3.69 -6.65
C TYR A 459 -7.92 -3.77 -7.13
N PHE A 460 -8.90 -3.61 -6.22
CA PHE A 460 -10.32 -3.59 -6.59
C PHE A 460 -10.65 -2.40 -7.49
N ALA A 461 -10.12 -1.21 -7.17
CA ALA A 461 -10.26 -0.01 -7.99
C ALA A 461 -9.70 -0.22 -9.40
N LEU A 462 -8.51 -0.82 -9.52
CA LEU A 462 -7.87 -1.12 -10.80
C LEU A 462 -8.67 -2.12 -11.65
N ARG A 463 -9.22 -3.18 -11.02
CA ARG A 463 -10.07 -4.15 -11.74
C ARG A 463 -11.33 -3.48 -12.29
N LYS A 464 -11.93 -2.56 -11.54
CA LYS A 464 -13.08 -1.78 -11.98
C LYS A 464 -12.71 -0.80 -13.10
N SER A 465 -11.59 -0.08 -12.97
CA SER A 465 -11.08 0.84 -14.01
C SER A 465 -10.88 0.14 -15.35
N LEU A 466 -10.32 -1.09 -15.33
CA LEU A 466 -10.13 -1.91 -16.53
C LEU A 466 -11.38 -2.64 -17.02
N SER A 467 -12.51 -2.54 -16.32
CA SER A 467 -13.75 -3.29 -16.58
C SER A 467 -13.53 -4.82 -16.60
N VAL A 468 -12.73 -5.31 -15.66
CA VAL A 468 -12.45 -6.75 -15.48
C VAL A 468 -12.96 -7.28 -14.14
N ALA A 469 -13.65 -6.46 -13.36
CA ALA A 469 -14.32 -6.92 -12.15
C ALA A 469 -15.56 -7.77 -12.51
N ILE A 470 -15.97 -8.69 -11.61
CA ILE A 470 -17.13 -9.58 -11.83
C ILE A 470 -18.42 -8.82 -12.16
N ASP A 471 -18.55 -7.61 -11.63
CA ASP A 471 -19.71 -6.73 -11.72
C ASP A 471 -19.55 -5.59 -12.75
N SER A 472 -18.49 -5.62 -13.57
CA SER A 472 -18.23 -4.62 -14.63
C SER A 472 -19.09 -4.79 -15.88
#